data_AF-A0A974SVH8-F1
#
_entry.id   AF-A0A974SVH8-F1
#
_cell.length_a   1.000
_cell.length_b   1.000
_cell.length_c   1.000
_cell.angle_alpha   90.00
_cell.angle_beta   90.00
_cell.angle_gamma   90.00
#
_symmetry.space_group_name_H-M   'P 1'
#
loop_
_entity.id
_entity.type
_entity.pdbx_description
1 polymer ?
#
loop_
_entity_poly.entity_id
_entity_poly.type
_entity_poly.pdbx_seq_one_letter_code
_entity_poly.pdbx_strand_id
1 'polypeptide(L)'
;MVSMLGDLLAFVLDHFKVETQIMRDSLLLVVDREICEAHMEDHAAISGKVLEIVAALDPLNTVGRIRQLDVLLEQWLNNHMALHDNILARWVEREDSVLRQK
;
A
#
# COMPACT_ATOMS: atom_id res chain seq x y z
N MET A 1 17.76 3.47 14.05
CA MET A 1 16.57 4.25 13.64
C MET A 1 16.46 4.34 12.13
N VAL A 2 17.47 4.88 11.43
CA VAL A 2 17.44 4.94 9.95
C VAL A 2 17.30 3.56 9.30
N SER A 3 17.92 2.52 9.87
CA SER A 3 17.75 1.14 9.42
C SER A 3 16.31 0.63 9.54
N MET A 4 15.67 0.80 10.71
CA MET A 4 14.26 0.37 10.91
C MET A 4 13.29 1.09 9.98
N LEU A 5 13.55 2.38 9.68
CA LEU A 5 12.77 3.11 8.71
C LEU A 5 12.97 2.53 7.29
N GLY A 6 14.21 2.24 6.91
CA GLY A 6 14.51 1.54 5.65
C GLY A 6 13.81 0.19 5.54
N ASP A 7 13.82 -0.61 6.60
CA ASP A 7 13.17 -1.93 6.66
C ASP A 7 11.65 -1.82 6.51
N LEU A 8 11.02 -0.83 7.17
CA LEU A 8 9.58 -0.57 7.02
C LEU A 8 9.22 -0.20 5.58
N LEU A 9 10.00 0.68 4.94
CA LEU A 9 9.74 1.07 3.55
C LEU A 9 9.93 -0.09 2.57
N ALA A 10 10.94 -0.93 2.80
CA ALA A 10 11.13 -2.13 2.01
C ALA A 10 9.93 -3.08 2.13
N PHE A 11 9.44 -3.29 3.37
CA PHE A 11 8.26 -4.11 3.62
C PHE A 11 7.01 -3.57 2.91
N VAL A 12 6.75 -2.27 2.99
CA VAL A 12 5.60 -1.62 2.32
C VAL A 12 5.68 -1.77 0.81
N LEU A 13 6.85 -1.56 0.20
CA LEU A 13 7.04 -1.72 -1.24
C LEU A 13 6.85 -3.17 -1.71
N ASP A 14 7.25 -4.14 -0.89
CA ASP A 14 7.04 -5.56 -1.20
C ASP A 14 5.56 -5.94 -1.07
N HIS A 15 4.84 -5.38 -0.09
CA HIS A 15 3.38 -5.51 0.00
C HIS A 15 2.68 -4.99 -1.26
N PHE A 16 3.04 -3.81 -1.77
CA PHE A 16 2.46 -3.25 -3.01
C PHE A 16 2.66 -4.16 -4.22
N LYS A 17 3.85 -4.77 -4.34
CA LYS A 17 4.13 -5.74 -5.41
C LYS A 17 3.25 -6.97 -5.30
N VAL A 18 3.08 -7.49 -4.09
CA VAL A 18 2.22 -8.65 -3.82
C VAL A 18 0.78 -8.35 -4.22
N GLU A 19 0.23 -7.22 -3.81
CA GLU A 19 -1.15 -6.85 -4.16
C GLU A 19 -1.33 -6.62 -5.66
N THR A 20 -0.38 -5.96 -6.31
CA THR A 20 -0.39 -5.78 -7.78
C THR A 20 -0.35 -7.13 -8.50
N GLN A 21 0.41 -8.09 -7.98
CA GLN A 21 0.45 -9.44 -8.51
C GLN A 21 -0.90 -10.15 -8.31
N ILE A 22 -1.50 -10.04 -7.11
CA ILE A 22 -2.83 -10.61 -6.82
C ILE A 22 -3.91 -10.00 -7.72
N MET A 23 -3.91 -8.68 -7.93
CA MET A 23 -4.84 -7.99 -8.83
C MET A 23 -4.77 -8.53 -10.27
N ARG A 24 -3.57 -8.90 -10.74
CA ARG A 24 -3.38 -9.54 -12.04
C ARG A 24 -3.85 -10.99 -12.03
N ASP A 25 -3.41 -11.77 -11.07
CA ASP A 25 -3.62 -13.22 -11.04
C ASP A 25 -5.09 -13.58 -10.81
N SER A 26 -5.82 -12.74 -10.07
CA SER A 26 -7.26 -12.87 -9.83
C SER A 26 -8.14 -12.31 -10.95
N LEU A 27 -7.54 -11.86 -12.05
CA LEU A 27 -8.21 -11.20 -13.18
C LEU A 27 -8.97 -9.92 -12.83
N LEU A 28 -8.86 -9.39 -11.61
CA LEU A 28 -9.52 -8.15 -11.20
C LEU A 28 -9.16 -7.00 -12.14
N LEU A 29 -7.87 -6.89 -12.52
CA LEU A 29 -7.39 -5.86 -13.45
C LEU A 29 -8.09 -5.90 -14.82
N VAL A 30 -8.60 -7.05 -15.24
CA VAL A 30 -9.35 -7.21 -16.51
C VAL A 30 -10.82 -6.87 -16.32
N VAL A 31 -11.39 -7.24 -15.17
CA VAL A 31 -12.81 -7.03 -14.85
C VAL A 31 -13.11 -5.59 -14.49
N ASP A 32 -12.28 -5.00 -13.64
CA ASP A 32 -12.40 -3.65 -13.13
C ASP A 32 -11.00 -3.01 -13.12
N ARG A 33 -10.67 -2.35 -14.22
CA ARG A 33 -9.37 -1.72 -14.39
C ARG A 33 -9.25 -0.45 -13.56
N GLU A 34 -10.33 0.32 -13.44
CA GLU A 34 -10.34 1.60 -12.74
C GLU A 34 -10.03 1.43 -11.26
N ILE A 35 -10.59 0.40 -10.60
CA ILE A 35 -10.30 0.14 -9.20
C ILE A 35 -8.84 -0.26 -8.96
N CYS A 36 -8.23 -1.03 -9.88
CA CYS A 36 -6.82 -1.39 -9.80
C CYS A 36 -5.89 -0.21 -10.08
N GLU A 37 -6.23 0.65 -11.04
CA GLU A 37 -5.47 1.87 -11.31
C GLU A 37 -5.52 2.82 -10.12
N ALA A 38 -6.70 3.04 -9.53
CA ALA A 38 -6.84 3.84 -8.31
C ALA A 38 -6.02 3.28 -7.14
N HIS A 39 -5.99 1.95 -6.99
CA HIS A 39 -5.17 1.28 -5.97
C HIS A 39 -3.67 1.56 -6.19
N MET A 40 -3.16 1.32 -7.41
CA MET A 40 -1.75 1.57 -7.73
C MET A 40 -1.36 3.06 -7.65
N GLU A 41 -2.28 3.97 -8.00
CA GLU A 41 -2.08 5.41 -7.85
C GLU A 41 -1.94 5.82 -6.39
N ASP A 42 -2.74 5.25 -5.49
CA ASP A 42 -2.63 5.50 -4.05
C ASP A 42 -1.29 4.99 -3.48
N HIS A 43 -0.83 3.80 -3.90
CA HIS A 43 0.52 3.29 -3.59
C HIS A 43 1.63 4.25 -4.05
N ALA A 44 1.51 4.79 -5.26
CA ALA A 44 2.48 5.74 -5.80
C ALA A 44 2.46 7.07 -5.03
N ALA A 45 1.28 7.56 -4.69
CA ALA A 45 1.09 8.80 -3.94
C ALA A 45 1.70 8.74 -2.54
N ILE A 46 1.44 7.66 -1.78
CA ILE A 46 2.02 7.50 -0.45
C ILE A 46 3.54 7.34 -0.52
N SER A 47 4.05 6.56 -1.49
CA SER A 47 5.49 6.37 -1.68
C SER A 47 6.20 7.71 -1.93
N GLY A 48 5.61 8.57 -2.76
CA GLY A 48 6.11 9.92 -3.00
C GLY A 48 6.14 10.77 -1.73
N LYS A 49 5.05 10.80 -0.96
CA LYS A 49 4.97 11.58 0.28
C LYS A 49 5.96 11.11 1.35
N VAL A 50 6.15 9.80 1.45
CA VAL A 50 7.12 9.23 2.37
C VAL A 50 8.55 9.61 1.96
N LEU A 51 8.89 9.50 0.66
CA LEU A 51 10.20 9.93 0.15
C LEU A 51 10.45 11.42 0.40
N GLU A 52 9.45 12.29 0.21
CA GLU A 52 9.55 13.72 0.54
C GLU A 52 9.94 13.94 2.01
N ILE A 53 9.29 13.24 2.95
CA ILE A 53 9.57 13.37 4.39
C ILE A 53 10.96 12.83 4.74
N VAL A 54 11.31 11.65 4.20
CA VAL A 54 12.60 11.00 4.46
C VAL A 54 13.76 11.79 3.88
N ALA A 55 13.63 12.34 2.67
CA ALA A 55 14.64 13.19 2.05
C ALA A 55 14.87 14.50 2.85
N ALA A 56 13.87 14.94 3.61
CA ALA A 56 13.94 16.11 4.47
C ALA A 56 14.40 15.79 5.92
N LEU A 57 14.91 14.57 6.19
CA LEU A 57 15.47 14.22 7.49
C LEU A 57 16.82 14.92 7.70
N ASP A 58 16.89 15.74 8.75
CA ASP A 58 18.12 16.34 9.24
C ASP A 58 18.21 16.18 10.78
N PRO A 59 19.41 16.27 11.39
CA PRO A 59 19.59 16.05 12.82
C PRO A 59 18.75 16.95 13.73
N LEU A 60 18.41 18.17 13.28
CA LEU A 60 17.64 19.13 14.07
C LEU A 60 16.13 18.87 14.02
N ASN A 61 15.63 18.27 12.93
CA ASN A 61 14.20 18.02 12.73
C ASN A 61 13.79 16.54 12.71
N THR A 62 14.73 15.62 12.96
CA THR A 62 14.50 14.16 12.88
C THR A 62 13.24 13.72 13.64
N VAL A 63 13.06 14.16 14.89
CA VAL A 63 11.89 13.77 15.71
C VAL A 63 10.58 14.28 15.09
N GLY A 64 10.56 15.54 14.62
CA GLY A 64 9.38 16.13 13.99
C GLY A 64 9.01 15.41 12.69
N ARG A 65 10.00 15.07 11.87
CA ARG A 65 9.80 14.31 10.61
C ARG A 65 9.34 12.89 10.85
N ILE A 66 9.87 12.20 11.85
CA ILE A 66 9.40 10.86 12.23
C ILE A 66 7.95 10.92 12.69
N ARG A 67 7.55 11.91 13.49
CA ARG A 67 6.15 12.08 13.92
C ARG A 67 5.23 12.41 12.75
N GLN A 68 5.70 13.22 11.80
CA GLN A 68 4.95 13.51 10.58
C GLN A 68 4.74 12.25 9.73
N LEU A 69 5.76 11.40 9.63
CA LEU A 69 5.68 10.12 8.93
C LEU A 69 4.69 9.16 9.61
N ASP A 70 4.75 9.06 10.93
CA ASP A 70 3.86 8.22 11.74
C ASP A 70 2.38 8.57 11.51
N VAL A 71 2.02 9.84 11.66
CA VAL A 71 0.65 10.33 11.42
C VAL A 71 0.21 10.11 9.97
N LEU A 72 1.10 10.35 9.01
CA LEU A 72 0.82 10.12 7.59
C LEU A 72 0.50 8.64 7.32
N LEU A 73 1.35 7.74 7.79
CA LEU A 73 1.20 6.30 7.56
C LEU A 73 -0.02 5.73 8.29
N GLU A 74 -0.29 6.16 9.52
CA GLU A 74 -1.47 5.72 10.27
C GLU A 74 -2.77 6.10 9.54
N GLN A 75 -2.88 7.35 9.08
CA GLN A 75 -4.07 7.80 8.35
C GLN A 75 -4.20 7.11 6.99
N TRP A 76 -3.09 7.03 6.25
CA TRP A 76 -3.09 6.38 4.95
C TRP A 76 -3.46 4.91 5.06
N LEU A 77 -2.84 4.15 5.97
CA LEU A 77 -3.07 2.71 6.12
C LEU A 77 -4.55 2.40 6.39
N ASN A 78 -5.19 3.14 7.30
CA ASN A 78 -6.60 2.94 7.61
C ASN A 78 -7.52 3.20 6.40
N ASN A 79 -7.24 4.26 5.66
CA ASN A 79 -8.04 4.61 4.47
C ASN A 79 -7.78 3.64 3.33
N HIS A 80 -6.52 3.27 3.10
CA HIS A 80 -6.09 2.36 2.06
C HIS A 80 -6.75 1.00 2.20
N MET A 81 -6.65 0.40 3.40
CA MET A 81 -7.32 -0.87 3.69
C MET A 81 -8.82 -0.79 3.45
N ALA A 82 -9.47 0.29 3.89
CA ALA A 82 -10.92 0.46 3.77
C ALA A 82 -11.38 0.61 2.31
N LEU A 83 -10.62 1.35 1.50
CA LEU A 83 -10.98 1.70 0.12
C LEU A 83 -10.49 0.68 -0.90
N HIS A 84 -9.40 -0.03 -0.63
CA HIS A 84 -8.70 -0.85 -1.61
C HIS A 84 -8.56 -2.31 -1.15
N ASP A 85 -7.82 -2.58 -0.07
CA ASP A 85 -7.41 -3.95 0.30
C ASP A 85 -8.63 -4.83 0.63
N ASN A 86 -9.62 -4.29 1.32
CA ASN A 86 -10.84 -5.03 1.65
C ASN A 86 -11.63 -5.43 0.40
N ILE A 87 -11.55 -4.65 -0.68
CA ILE A 87 -12.22 -4.99 -1.95
C ILE A 87 -11.45 -6.11 -2.65
N LEU A 88 -10.12 -5.99 -2.70
CA LEU A 88 -9.25 -7.02 -3.27
C LEU A 88 -9.39 -8.34 -2.51
N ALA A 89 -9.40 -8.33 -1.18
CA ALA A 89 -9.58 -9.51 -0.35
C ALA A 89 -10.92 -10.21 -0.63
N ARG A 90 -12.03 -9.46 -0.68
CA ARG A 90 -13.36 -10.01 -1.00
C ARG A 90 -13.42 -10.57 -2.42
N TRP A 91 -12.71 -9.95 -3.37
CA TRP A 91 -12.62 -10.46 -4.73
C TRP A 91 -11.94 -11.83 -4.78
N VAL A 92 -10.78 -11.95 -4.14
CA VAL A 92 -10.01 -13.20 -4.06
C VAL A 92 -10.80 -14.29 -3.34
N GLU A 93 -11.45 -13.97 -2.21
CA GLU A 93 -12.29 -14.93 -1.48
C GLU A 93 -13.45 -15.48 -2.34
N ARG A 94 -14.06 -14.63 -3.17
CA ARG A 94 -15.11 -15.04 -4.11
C ARG A 94 -14.53 -15.97 -5.18
N GLU A 95 -13.40 -15.64 -5.77
CA GLU A 95 -12.77 -16.45 -6.83
C GLU A 95 -12.37 -17.84 -6.30
N ASP A 96 -11.70 -17.88 -5.14
CA ASP A 96 -11.33 -19.13 -4.45
C ASP A 96 -12.56 -20.01 -4.19
N SER A 97 -13.67 -19.40 -3.76
CA SER A 97 -14.92 -20.12 -3.51
C SER A 97 -15.51 -20.72 -4.78
N VAL A 98 -15.47 -20.01 -5.91
CA VAL A 98 -15.95 -20.49 -7.22
C VAL A 98 -15.07 -21.62 -7.74
N LEU A 99 -13.75 -21.53 -7.57
CA LEU A 99 -12.82 -22.57 -8.00
C LEU A 99 -12.96 -23.86 -7.18
N ARG A 100 -13.24 -23.76 -5.87
CA ARG A 100 -13.44 -24.94 -4.99
C ARG A 100 -14.77 -25.67 -5.18
N GLN A 101 -15.74 -25.06 -5.87
CA GLN A 101 -17.05 -25.69 -6.15
C GLN A 101 -17.09 -26.46 -7.47
N LYS A 102 -16.02 -26.44 -8.27
CA LYS A 102 -15.86 -27.23 -9.50
C LYS A 102 -15.02 -28.47 -9.24
#